data_AF-A0A929NI07-F1
#
_entry.id   AF-A0A929NI07-F1
#
_cell.length_a   1.000
_cell.length_b   1.000
_cell.length_c   1.000
_cell.angle_alpha   90.00
_cell.angle_beta   90.00
_cell.angle_gamma   90.00
#
_symmetry.space_group_name_H-M   'P 1'
#
loop_
_entity.id
_entity.type
_entity.pdbx_description
1 polymer ?
#
loop_
_entity_poly.entity_id
_entity_poly.type
_entity_poly.pdbx_seq_one_letter_code
_entity_poly.pdbx_strand_id
1 'polypeptide(L)'
;MKIDILSIFFSFFLFSILGWMLEVSYRSVHEKRFVNPGLLRGPYLPLYGTGALILLVAVSLLQGSHVLTKALAYFVLTTGLELGSGLVGECFSQPRLWDYSNQRFNFRGHICPKFSLYWILLAFAFEYLISPPYQDLLILLPTAIKGIFMTVIAPMMFIDFLTVAIRQFLYLTPEEETLMETQFNNTARPLLELPEVAKLSQYKHHRGKTRLEHVKEVARLSFLWSKRLSLDNEAIIRGALLHDLFYYDWLREGPRLHGFRHHNIALGNARKIIRLSKKEEDIIKKHMWPLTVIPPRYMESLVVSLVDTFCSTRDYLSVKKH
;
A
#
# COMPACT_ATOMS: atom_id res chain seq x y z
N MET A 1 -7.18 1.15 35.51
CA MET A 1 -8.17 0.59 34.57
C MET A 1 -7.47 -0.43 33.69
N LYS A 2 -7.97 -1.66 33.53
CA LYS A 2 -7.39 -2.59 32.55
C LYS A 2 -7.78 -2.08 31.16
N ILE A 3 -6.86 -1.43 30.47
CA ILE A 3 -7.06 -1.00 29.09
C ILE A 3 -7.11 -2.27 28.25
N ASP A 4 -8.28 -2.57 27.71
CA ASP A 4 -8.47 -3.71 26.82
C ASP A 4 -7.99 -3.36 25.41
N ILE A 5 -7.64 -4.39 24.62
CA ILE A 5 -7.06 -4.24 23.29
C ILE A 5 -7.94 -3.38 22.38
N LEU A 6 -9.27 -3.51 22.49
CA LEU A 6 -10.21 -2.76 21.66
C LEU A 6 -10.14 -1.25 21.95
N SER A 7 -9.99 -0.88 23.22
CA SER A 7 -9.82 0.52 23.62
C SER A 7 -8.48 1.11 23.15
N ILE A 8 -7.40 0.31 23.10
CA ILE A 8 -6.10 0.75 22.54
C ILE A 8 -6.25 1.10 21.07
N PHE A 9 -6.79 0.17 20.27
CA PHE A 9 -6.95 0.43 18.84
C PHE A 9 -7.93 1.55 18.55
N PHE A 10 -9.05 1.62 19.27
CA PHE A 10 -9.99 2.73 19.15
C PHE A 10 -9.29 4.07 19.39
N SER A 11 -8.45 4.16 20.44
CA SER A 11 -7.66 5.35 20.73
C SER A 11 -6.75 5.73 19.56
N PHE A 12 -6.02 4.75 19.02
CA PHE A 12 -5.13 4.97 17.88
C PHE A 12 -5.88 5.55 16.67
N PHE A 13 -6.99 4.94 16.26
CA PHE A 13 -7.74 5.38 15.08
C PHE A 13 -8.43 6.72 15.31
N LEU A 14 -9.03 6.93 16.48
CA LEU A 14 -9.69 8.18 16.81
C LEU A 14 -8.70 9.35 16.77
N PHE A 15 -7.57 9.24 17.46
CA PHE A 15 -6.57 10.31 17.47
C PHE A 15 -5.87 10.49 16.12
N SER A 16 -5.75 9.43 15.30
CA SER A 16 -5.28 9.56 13.92
C SER A 16 -6.23 10.40 13.06
N ILE A 17 -7.54 10.23 13.22
CA ILE A 17 -8.57 11.01 12.50
C ILE A 17 -8.61 12.45 13.03
N LEU A 18 -8.62 12.64 14.35
CA LEU A 18 -8.62 13.99 14.95
C LEU A 18 -7.37 14.78 14.57
N GLY A 19 -6.20 14.13 14.60
CA GLY A 19 -4.94 14.73 14.15
C GLY A 19 -4.96 15.12 12.68
N TRP A 20 -5.51 14.25 11.83
CA TRP A 20 -5.71 14.57 10.42
C TRP A 20 -6.65 15.76 10.22
N MET A 21 -7.78 15.80 10.93
CA MET A 21 -8.73 16.92 10.85
C MET A 21 -8.08 18.25 11.26
N LEU A 22 -7.30 18.24 12.33
CA LEU A 22 -6.57 19.42 12.81
C LEU A 22 -5.58 19.91 11.76
N GLU A 23 -4.75 18.99 11.24
CA GLU A 23 -3.67 19.35 10.32
C GLU A 23 -4.20 19.75 8.93
N VAL A 24 -5.23 19.07 8.42
CA VAL A 24 -5.93 19.48 7.20
C VAL A 24 -6.52 20.87 7.36
N SER A 25 -7.19 21.15 8.48
CA SER A 25 -7.80 22.45 8.72
C SER A 25 -6.75 23.55 8.76
N TYR A 26 -5.66 23.35 9.52
CA TYR A 26 -4.55 24.30 9.61
C TYR A 26 -3.94 24.60 8.24
N ARG A 27 -3.53 23.56 7.49
CA ARG A 27 -2.91 23.72 6.18
C ARG A 27 -3.86 24.31 5.15
N SER A 28 -5.11 23.84 5.14
CA SER A 28 -6.06 24.26 4.11
C SER A 28 -6.48 25.73 4.28
N VAL A 29 -6.56 26.21 5.53
CA VAL A 29 -6.78 27.62 5.83
C VAL A 29 -5.58 28.47 5.40
N HIS A 30 -4.36 28.01 5.69
CA HIS A 30 -3.13 28.73 5.32
C HIS A 30 -2.95 28.82 3.79
N GLU A 31 -3.17 27.71 3.09
CA GLU A 31 -2.95 27.57 1.65
C GLU A 31 -4.17 27.96 0.79
N LYS A 32 -5.31 28.29 1.43
CA LYS A 32 -6.59 28.64 0.78
C LYS A 32 -7.10 27.57 -0.20
N ARG A 33 -6.68 26.33 -0.03
CA ARG A 33 -7.09 25.17 -0.83
C ARG A 33 -7.03 23.94 0.04
N PHE A 34 -7.75 22.89 -0.33
CA PHE A 34 -7.67 21.63 0.40
C PHE A 34 -6.25 21.04 0.30
N VAL A 35 -5.60 20.84 1.44
CA VAL A 35 -4.26 20.24 1.54
C VAL A 35 -4.32 19.06 2.50
N ASN A 36 -4.15 17.85 1.95
CA ASN A 36 -3.95 16.66 2.77
C ASN A 36 -2.51 16.67 3.32
N PRO A 37 -2.32 16.58 4.65
CA PRO A 37 -0.99 16.61 5.28
C PRO A 37 -0.04 15.49 4.90
N GLY A 38 -0.55 14.40 4.32
CA GLY A 38 0.28 13.36 3.71
C GLY A 38 0.55 12.16 4.61
N LEU A 39 1.50 11.34 4.17
CA LEU A 39 1.73 9.92 4.50
C LEU A 39 0.66 8.96 3.96
N LEU A 40 -0.61 9.20 4.26
CA LEU A 40 -1.72 8.39 3.77
C LEU A 40 -2.71 9.25 2.96
N ARG A 41 -3.51 8.64 2.08
CA ARG A 41 -4.48 9.35 1.23
C ARG A 41 -5.80 9.56 1.94
N GLY A 42 -6.17 8.67 2.83
CA GLY A 42 -7.40 8.73 3.61
C GLY A 42 -7.36 9.72 4.78
N PRO A 43 -8.47 9.83 5.53
CA PRO A 43 -8.65 10.84 6.58
C PRO A 43 -8.01 10.44 7.91
N TYR A 44 -6.73 10.08 7.89
CA TYR A 44 -6.00 9.61 9.06
C TYR A 44 -4.54 9.99 8.99
N LEU A 45 -4.00 10.43 10.13
CA LEU A 45 -2.61 10.78 10.30
C LEU A 45 -2.02 9.94 11.43
N PRO A 46 -1.41 8.77 11.13
CA PRO A 46 -0.96 7.79 12.12
C PRO A 46 -0.07 8.38 13.22
N LEU A 47 0.72 9.41 12.89
CA LEU A 47 1.56 10.15 13.83
C LEU A 47 0.81 10.56 15.11
N TYR A 48 -0.40 11.12 14.96
CA TYR A 48 -1.20 11.58 16.10
C TYR A 48 -1.78 10.41 16.90
N GLY A 49 -2.20 9.34 16.23
CA GLY A 49 -2.63 8.10 16.88
C GLY A 49 -1.53 7.48 17.72
N THR A 50 -0.33 7.36 17.15
CA THR A 50 0.86 6.84 17.85
C THR A 50 1.26 7.76 19.00
N GLY A 51 1.27 9.08 18.80
CA GLY A 51 1.59 10.05 19.84
C GLY A 51 0.63 9.99 21.02
N ALA A 52 -0.67 9.96 20.75
CA ALA A 52 -1.68 9.83 21.79
C ALA A 52 -1.53 8.52 22.58
N LEU A 53 -1.28 7.38 21.91
CA LEU A 53 -1.04 6.11 22.60
C LEU A 53 0.20 6.15 23.50
N ILE A 54 1.32 6.67 22.98
CA ILE A 54 2.56 6.81 23.75
C ILE A 54 2.32 7.69 24.97
N LEU A 55 1.63 8.82 24.82
CA LEU A 55 1.33 9.73 25.92
C LEU A 55 0.35 9.11 26.92
N LEU A 56 -0.70 8.39 26.48
CA LEU A 56 -1.63 7.71 27.38
C LEU A 56 -0.91 6.66 28.25
N VAL A 57 -0.02 5.87 27.65
CA VAL A 57 0.81 4.91 28.39
C VAL A 57 1.76 5.63 29.34
N ALA A 58 2.45 6.67 28.87
CA ALA A 58 3.38 7.45 29.70
C ALA A 58 2.68 8.11 30.90
N VAL A 59 1.51 8.71 30.69
CA VAL A 59 0.67 9.27 31.76
C VAL A 59 0.32 8.19 32.78
N SER A 60 -0.06 6.98 32.34
CA SER A 60 -0.39 5.87 33.24
C SER A 60 0.83 5.34 34.01
N LEU A 61 2.02 5.32 33.41
CA LEU A 61 3.24 4.83 34.06
C LEU A 61 3.87 5.85 35.02
N LEU A 62 3.68 7.14 34.75
CA LEU A 62 4.29 8.24 35.51
C LEU A 62 3.32 8.88 36.51
N GLN A 63 2.18 8.24 36.79
CA GLN A 63 1.24 8.72 37.80
C GLN A 63 1.95 8.86 39.16
N GLY A 64 1.78 10.02 39.81
CA GLY A 64 2.44 10.34 41.08
C GLY A 64 3.93 10.68 41.01
N SER A 65 4.57 10.61 39.84
CA SER A 65 5.98 11.02 39.67
C SER A 65 6.15 12.54 39.71
N HIS A 66 7.35 13.00 40.11
CA HIS A 66 7.71 14.41 40.09
C HIS A 66 7.60 15.01 38.68
N VAL A 67 7.24 16.29 38.61
CA VAL A 67 7.04 17.04 37.35
C VAL A 67 8.28 17.00 36.46
N LEU A 68 9.49 17.08 37.04
CA LEU A 68 10.73 17.01 36.28
C LEU A 68 10.92 15.66 35.57
N THR A 69 10.61 14.55 36.25
CA THR A 69 10.67 13.20 35.66
C THR A 69 9.70 13.08 34.48
N LYS A 70 8.48 13.61 34.63
CA LYS A 70 7.49 13.65 33.54
C LYS A 70 7.98 14.49 32.36
N ALA A 71 8.53 15.67 32.63
CA ALA A 71 9.06 16.56 31.59
C ALA A 71 10.18 15.88 30.78
N LEU A 72 11.11 15.18 31.44
CA LEU A 72 12.17 14.43 30.78
C LEU A 72 11.62 13.25 29.96
N ALA A 73 10.65 12.51 30.49
CA ALA A 73 10.02 11.42 29.76
C ALA A 73 9.26 11.94 28.52
N TYR A 74 8.46 13.00 28.67
CA TYR A 74 7.75 13.62 27.55
C TYR A 74 8.70 14.19 26.51
N PHE A 75 9.82 14.78 26.91
CA PHE A 75 10.86 15.23 25.99
C PHE A 75 11.35 14.08 25.11
N VAL A 76 11.76 12.97 25.72
CA VAL A 76 12.30 11.80 25.00
C VAL A 76 11.23 11.20 24.08
N LEU A 77 10.02 10.99 24.59
CA LEU A 77 8.94 10.34 23.86
C LEU A 77 8.45 11.16 22.67
N THR A 78 8.17 12.44 22.88
CA THR A 78 7.64 13.31 21.82
C THR A 78 8.70 13.68 20.78
N THR A 79 9.93 14.01 21.21
CA THR A 79 11.04 14.28 20.28
C THR A 79 11.44 13.02 19.52
N GLY A 80 11.45 11.86 20.18
CA GLY A 80 11.72 10.58 19.53
C GLY A 80 10.67 10.22 18.49
N LEU A 81 9.37 10.43 18.80
CA LEU A 81 8.29 10.25 17.85
C LEU A 81 8.40 11.22 16.66
N GLU A 82 8.70 12.49 16.91
CA GLU A 82 8.90 13.50 15.88
C GLU A 82 10.04 13.08 14.93
N LEU A 83 11.21 12.75 15.48
CA LEU A 83 12.35 12.28 14.69
C LEU A 83 12.00 11.02 13.87
N GLY A 84 11.42 10.01 14.52
CA GLY A 84 11.04 8.76 13.86
C GLY A 84 10.06 8.98 12.72
N SER A 85 9.05 9.83 12.94
CA SER A 85 8.02 10.13 11.93
C SER A 85 8.58 10.96 10.77
N GLY A 86 9.49 11.90 11.05
CA GLY A 86 10.21 12.66 10.03
C GLY A 86 11.06 11.77 9.12
N LEU A 87 11.80 10.82 9.72
CA LEU A 87 12.60 9.84 8.99
C LEU A 87 11.72 8.88 8.16
N VAL A 88 10.59 8.41 8.71
CA VAL A 88 9.62 7.62 7.95
C VAL A 88 9.09 8.42 6.76
N GLY A 89 8.73 9.69 6.95
CA GLY A 89 8.28 10.57 5.88
C GLY A 89 9.29 10.68 4.71
N GLU A 90 10.59 10.74 5.02
CA GLU A 90 11.66 10.72 4.02
C GLU A 90 11.72 9.41 3.23
N CYS A 91 11.62 8.26 3.90
CA CYS A 91 11.60 6.95 3.25
C CYS A 91 10.45 6.80 2.25
N PHE A 92 9.30 7.40 2.54
CA PHE A 92 8.13 7.40 1.67
C PHE A 92 8.09 8.57 0.66
N SER A 93 9.17 9.35 0.58
CA SER A 93 9.30 10.52 -0.33
C SER A 93 8.10 11.47 -0.22
N GLN A 94 7.54 11.61 0.98
CA GLN A 94 6.36 12.43 1.22
C GLN A 94 6.74 13.89 1.49
N PRO A 95 5.84 14.84 1.21
CA PRO A 95 5.99 16.20 1.69
C PRO A 95 6.20 16.21 3.22
N ARG A 96 7.15 17.01 3.69
CA ARG A 96 7.42 17.13 5.12
C ARG A 96 6.24 17.79 5.83
N LEU A 97 5.87 17.23 6.99
CA LEU A 97 4.86 17.83 7.86
C LEU A 97 5.39 19.10 8.54
N TRP A 98 6.67 19.11 8.90
CA TRP A 98 7.35 20.27 9.47
C TRP A 98 8.76 20.38 8.89
N ASP A 99 9.33 21.58 8.96
CA ASP A 99 10.72 21.81 8.58
C ASP A 99 11.39 22.80 9.54
N TYR A 100 12.33 22.29 10.34
CA TYR A 100 13.11 23.05 11.30
C TYR A 100 14.52 23.36 10.82
N SER A 101 14.81 23.26 9.51
CA SER A 101 16.15 23.51 8.95
C SER A 101 16.69 24.91 9.30
N ASN A 102 15.79 25.87 9.50
CA ASN A 102 16.14 27.26 9.88
C ASN A 102 16.28 27.47 11.40
N GLN A 103 16.18 26.43 12.23
CA GLN A 103 16.31 26.52 13.68
C GLN A 103 17.71 26.15 14.16
N ARG A 104 18.17 26.76 15.26
CA ARG A 104 19.45 26.42 15.88
C ARG A 104 19.44 25.01 16.44
N PHE A 105 20.56 24.29 16.31
CA PHE A 105 20.74 22.91 16.76
C PHE A 105 19.69 21.93 16.20
N ASN A 106 19.24 22.16 14.96
CA ASN A 106 18.34 21.22 14.30
C ASN A 106 19.11 19.97 13.82
N PHE A 107 18.40 18.84 13.75
CA PHE A 107 18.91 17.62 13.13
C PHE A 107 18.16 17.32 11.84
N ARG A 108 18.82 17.52 10.69
CA ARG A 108 18.27 17.31 9.33
C ARG A 108 16.93 18.02 9.05
N GLY A 109 16.62 19.06 9.82
CA GLY A 109 15.33 19.75 9.81
C GLY A 109 14.17 19.02 10.50
N HIS A 110 14.39 17.84 11.11
CA HIS A 110 13.33 17.03 11.74
C HIS A 110 13.03 17.40 13.18
N ILE A 111 14.06 17.65 13.99
CA ILE A 111 13.91 18.00 15.41
C ILE A 111 14.79 19.20 15.74
N CYS A 112 14.38 20.00 16.71
CA CYS A 112 15.25 20.98 17.35
C CYS A 112 14.83 21.23 18.80
N PRO A 113 15.74 21.70 19.68
CA PRO A 113 15.44 21.88 21.11
C PRO A 113 14.23 22.80 21.37
N LYS A 114 14.05 23.84 20.53
CA LYS A 114 12.94 24.78 20.68
C LYS A 114 11.58 24.10 20.54
N PHE A 115 11.38 23.28 19.51
CA PHE A 115 10.11 22.58 19.29
C PHE A 115 9.95 21.41 20.26
N SER A 116 11.03 20.73 20.63
CA SER A 116 11.00 19.73 21.71
C SER A 116 10.44 20.31 23.02
N LEU A 117 10.76 21.56 23.38
CA LEU A 117 10.17 22.22 24.56
C LEU A 117 8.66 22.46 24.38
N TYR A 118 8.21 22.88 23.20
CA TYR A 118 6.78 23.03 22.92
C TYR A 118 6.04 21.69 23.02
N TRP A 119 6.66 20.59 22.58
CA TRP A 119 6.08 19.26 22.70
C TRP A 119 5.96 18.78 24.15
N ILE A 120 6.90 19.13 25.04
CA ILE A 120 6.77 18.87 26.48
C ILE A 120 5.53 19.58 27.03
N LEU A 121 5.35 20.87 26.71
CA LEU A 121 4.19 21.65 27.17
C LEU A 121 2.90 21.06 26.64
N LEU A 122 2.87 20.65 25.36
CA LEU A 122 1.70 20.01 24.77
C LEU A 122 1.42 18.63 25.38
N ALA A 123 2.45 17.87 25.77
CA ALA A 123 2.29 16.60 26.48
C ALA A 123 1.67 16.79 27.88
N PHE A 124 2.05 17.85 28.61
CA PHE A 124 1.37 18.21 29.85
C PHE A 124 -0.06 18.69 29.61
N ALA A 125 -0.31 19.47 28.55
CA ALA A 125 -1.67 19.85 28.16
C ALA A 125 -2.50 18.60 27.83
N PHE A 126 -1.93 17.61 27.15
CA PHE A 126 -2.57 16.32 26.90
C PHE A 126 -2.87 15.59 28.22
N GLU A 127 -1.92 15.50 29.14
CA GLU A 127 -2.10 14.85 30.44
C GLU A 127 -3.24 15.48 31.26
N TYR A 128 -3.26 16.82 31.37
CA TYR A 128 -4.16 17.49 32.30
C TYR A 128 -5.50 17.90 31.68
N LEU A 129 -5.55 18.17 30.37
CA LEU A 129 -6.75 18.68 29.70
C LEU A 129 -7.45 17.62 28.85
N ILE A 130 -6.70 16.76 28.15
CA ILE A 130 -7.26 15.81 27.19
C ILE A 130 -7.47 14.43 27.81
N SER A 131 -6.50 13.92 28.56
CA SER A 131 -6.53 12.56 29.10
C SER A 131 -7.73 12.33 30.03
N PRO A 132 -8.06 13.20 31.01
CA PRO A 132 -9.19 12.93 31.92
C PRO A 132 -10.54 12.77 31.20
N PRO A 133 -11.02 13.74 30.39
CA PRO A 133 -12.30 13.57 29.69
C PRO A 133 -12.25 12.44 28.65
N TYR A 134 -11.07 12.14 28.11
CA TYR A 134 -10.91 11.02 27.19
C TYR A 134 -11.06 9.66 27.87
N GLN A 135 -10.55 9.49 29.09
CA GLN A 135 -10.74 8.25 29.86
C GLN A 135 -12.23 8.05 30.21
N ASP A 136 -12.94 9.13 30.55
CA ASP A 136 -14.39 9.07 30.80
C ASP A 136 -15.14 8.66 29.53
N LEU A 137 -14.79 9.25 28.37
CA LEU A 137 -15.34 8.85 27.08
C LEU A 137 -15.11 7.36 26.80
N LEU A 138 -13.91 6.84 27.05
CA LEU A 138 -13.60 5.43 26.83
C LEU A 138 -14.45 4.48 27.69
N ILE A 139 -14.80 4.89 28.92
CA ILE A 139 -15.65 4.10 29.82
C ILE A 139 -17.12 4.15 29.35
N LEU A 140 -17.58 5.33 28.95
CA LEU A 140 -18.97 5.54 28.52
C LEU A 140 -19.28 4.92 27.16
N LEU A 141 -18.28 4.80 26.29
CA LEU A 141 -18.49 4.35 24.92
C LEU A 141 -18.76 2.83 24.85
N PRO A 142 -19.90 2.41 24.26
CA PRO A 142 -20.20 1.00 24.06
C PRO A 142 -19.12 0.25 23.27
N THR A 143 -18.85 -0.99 23.65
CA THR A 143 -17.93 -1.91 22.95
C THR A 143 -18.25 -2.05 21.46
N ALA A 144 -19.53 -1.98 21.08
CA ALA A 144 -19.96 -2.04 19.68
C ALA A 144 -19.38 -0.90 18.83
N ILE A 145 -19.35 0.33 19.35
CA ILE A 145 -18.81 1.49 18.61
C ILE A 145 -17.30 1.35 18.46
N LYS A 146 -16.60 0.93 19.52
CA LYS A 146 -15.16 0.63 19.45
C LYS A 146 -14.87 -0.49 18.43
N GLY A 147 -15.77 -1.48 18.36
CA GLY A 147 -15.76 -2.56 17.37
C GLY A 147 -15.86 -2.07 15.92
N ILE A 148 -16.73 -1.10 15.63
CA ILE A 148 -16.88 -0.52 14.28
C ILE A 148 -15.58 0.15 13.81
N PHE A 149 -14.90 0.90 14.70
CA PHE A 149 -13.60 1.49 14.37
C PHE A 149 -12.58 0.41 13.96
N MET A 150 -12.58 -0.73 14.66
CA MET A 150 -11.72 -1.84 14.31
C MET A 150 -12.07 -2.54 13.01
N THR A 151 -13.34 -2.81 12.76
CA THR A 151 -13.76 -3.61 11.60
C THR A 151 -13.83 -2.81 10.31
N VAL A 152 -13.96 -1.47 10.38
CA VAL A 152 -14.09 -0.60 9.21
C VAL A 152 -12.83 0.24 8.99
N ILE A 153 -12.41 1.02 10.00
CA ILE A 153 -11.34 2.00 9.83
C ILE A 153 -9.98 1.31 9.73
N ALA A 154 -9.74 0.27 10.52
CA ALA A 154 -8.45 -0.44 10.49
C ALA A 154 -8.16 -1.06 9.11
N PRO A 155 -9.08 -1.83 8.47
CA PRO A 155 -8.84 -2.33 7.12
C PRO A 155 -8.69 -1.22 6.08
N MET A 156 -9.49 -0.14 6.17
CA MET A 156 -9.37 0.99 5.24
C MET A 156 -7.99 1.65 5.32
N MET A 157 -7.52 1.94 6.54
CA MET A 157 -6.21 2.53 6.80
C MET A 157 -5.08 1.59 6.39
N PHE A 158 -5.24 0.29 6.62
CA PHE A 158 -4.27 -0.73 6.22
C PHE A 158 -4.16 -0.86 4.69
N ILE A 159 -5.29 -0.89 3.98
CA ILE A 159 -5.32 -0.93 2.52
C ILE A 159 -4.65 0.33 1.96
N ASP A 160 -4.98 1.51 2.46
CA ASP A 160 -4.36 2.75 1.99
C ASP A 160 -2.84 2.76 2.22
N PHE A 161 -2.40 2.40 3.44
CA PHE A 161 -0.97 2.22 3.72
C PHE A 161 -0.31 1.25 2.75
N LEU A 162 -0.94 0.11 2.48
CA LEU A 162 -0.42 -0.87 1.54
C LEU A 162 -0.32 -0.28 0.13
N THR A 163 -1.30 0.51 -0.32
CA THR A 163 -1.23 1.16 -1.64
C THR A 163 -0.10 2.19 -1.73
N VAL A 164 0.13 2.97 -0.68
CA VAL A 164 1.23 3.94 -0.61
C VAL A 164 2.57 3.21 -0.57
N ALA A 165 2.69 2.16 0.24
CA ALA A 165 3.90 1.35 0.35
C ALA A 165 4.25 0.64 -0.96
N ILE A 166 3.27 0.02 -1.63
CA ILE A 166 3.48 -0.62 -2.93
C ILE A 166 3.89 0.43 -3.97
N ARG A 167 3.22 1.59 -4.02
CA ARG A 167 3.58 2.67 -4.95
C ARG A 167 5.02 3.12 -4.73
N GLN A 168 5.44 3.31 -3.48
CA GLN A 168 6.81 3.71 -3.17
C GLN A 168 7.81 2.61 -3.53
N PHE A 169 7.50 1.35 -3.22
CA PHE A 169 8.34 0.21 -3.53
C PHE A 169 8.55 0.03 -5.05
N LEU A 170 7.52 0.31 -5.84
CA LEU A 170 7.53 0.23 -7.29
C LEU A 170 7.88 1.56 -7.97
N TYR A 171 8.16 2.62 -7.21
CA TYR A 171 8.57 3.91 -7.77
C TYR A 171 9.85 3.74 -8.58
N LEU A 172 9.92 4.32 -9.77
CA LEU A 172 11.12 4.34 -10.61
C LEU A 172 11.49 5.79 -10.91
N THR A 173 12.78 6.05 -10.96
CA THR A 173 13.31 7.28 -11.58
C THR A 173 13.08 7.24 -13.09
N PRO A 174 13.03 8.40 -13.78
CA PRO A 174 12.86 8.44 -15.23
C PRO A 174 13.91 7.63 -16.01
N GLU A 175 15.14 7.59 -15.52
CA GLU A 175 16.24 6.80 -16.09
C GLU A 175 15.99 5.30 -15.92
N GLU A 176 15.57 4.86 -14.72
CA GLU A 176 15.21 3.46 -14.46
C GLU A 176 14.01 3.01 -15.28
N GLU A 177 13.00 3.87 -15.45
CA GLU A 177 11.82 3.60 -16.28
C GLU A 177 12.22 3.36 -17.75
N THR A 178 13.10 4.21 -18.29
CA THR A 178 13.59 4.08 -19.68
C THR A 178 14.37 2.78 -19.88
N LEU A 179 15.23 2.43 -18.93
CA LEU A 179 15.99 1.18 -18.96
C LEU A 179 15.06 -0.04 -18.86
N MET A 180 14.08 0.02 -17.97
CA MET A 180 13.07 -1.03 -17.80
C MET A 180 12.30 -1.23 -19.10
N GLU A 181 11.78 -0.17 -19.72
CA GLU A 181 11.03 -0.27 -20.97
C GLU A 181 11.84 -0.91 -22.10
N THR A 182 13.11 -0.52 -22.21
CA THR A 182 14.02 -1.09 -23.21
C THR A 182 14.21 -2.60 -23.01
N GLN A 183 14.46 -3.02 -21.76
CA GLN A 183 14.63 -4.44 -21.43
C GLN A 183 13.34 -5.23 -21.64
N PHE A 184 12.19 -4.67 -21.23
CA PHE A 184 10.90 -5.29 -21.45
C PHE A 184 10.64 -5.53 -22.94
N ASN A 185 10.82 -4.50 -23.77
CA ASN A 185 10.58 -4.59 -25.21
C ASN A 185 11.51 -5.59 -25.89
N ASN A 186 12.80 -5.63 -25.52
CA ASN A 186 13.75 -6.58 -26.09
C ASN A 186 13.37 -8.05 -25.82
N THR A 187 12.89 -8.34 -24.61
CA THR A 187 12.47 -9.70 -24.22
C THR A 187 11.07 -10.05 -24.74
N ALA A 188 10.15 -9.08 -24.77
CA ALA A 188 8.76 -9.29 -25.15
C ALA A 188 8.58 -9.39 -26.68
N ARG A 189 9.34 -8.62 -27.46
CA ARG A 189 9.15 -8.49 -28.92
C ARG A 189 9.11 -9.84 -29.65
N PRO A 190 10.05 -10.79 -29.44
CA PRO A 190 10.02 -12.07 -30.14
C PRO A 190 8.74 -12.87 -29.91
N LEU A 191 8.10 -12.74 -28.75
CA LEU A 191 6.81 -13.38 -28.47
C LEU A 191 5.64 -12.58 -29.06
N LEU A 192 5.67 -11.26 -28.96
CA LEU A 192 4.60 -10.40 -29.46
C LEU A 192 4.48 -10.43 -30.99
N GLU A 193 5.56 -10.74 -31.70
CA GLU A 193 5.58 -10.90 -33.16
C GLU A 193 5.08 -12.27 -33.64
N LEU A 194 4.90 -13.25 -32.73
CA LEU A 194 4.30 -14.53 -33.10
C LEU A 194 2.83 -14.32 -33.51
N PRO A 195 2.39 -14.84 -34.68
CA PRO A 195 1.02 -14.67 -35.16
C PRO A 195 -0.03 -15.08 -34.13
N GLU A 196 0.23 -16.16 -33.39
CA GLU A 196 -0.60 -16.71 -32.34
C GLU A 196 -0.79 -15.74 -31.17
N VAL A 197 0.27 -15.06 -30.74
CA VAL A 197 0.20 -14.06 -29.66
C VAL A 197 -0.42 -12.76 -30.18
N ALA A 198 -0.03 -12.30 -31.36
CA ALA A 198 -0.60 -11.10 -31.98
C ALA A 198 -2.12 -11.21 -32.19
N LYS A 199 -2.61 -12.43 -32.48
CA LYS A 199 -4.05 -12.73 -32.63
C LYS A 199 -4.88 -12.44 -31.37
N LEU A 200 -4.26 -12.36 -30.19
CA LEU A 200 -4.95 -11.97 -28.95
C LEU A 200 -5.56 -10.56 -29.02
N SER A 201 -5.11 -9.71 -29.94
CA SER A 201 -5.71 -8.38 -30.19
C SER A 201 -7.15 -8.45 -30.70
N GLN A 202 -7.54 -9.59 -31.29
CA GLN A 202 -8.88 -9.78 -31.86
C GLN A 202 -9.91 -10.24 -30.81
N TYR A 203 -9.46 -10.65 -29.63
CA TYR A 203 -10.31 -11.20 -28.59
C TYR A 203 -10.49 -10.20 -27.46
N LYS A 204 -11.74 -9.98 -27.04
CA LYS A 204 -12.04 -9.12 -25.88
C LYS A 204 -11.67 -9.85 -24.58
N HIS A 205 -11.18 -9.08 -23.62
CA HIS A 205 -10.94 -9.51 -22.25
C HIS A 205 -11.99 -8.88 -21.33
N HIS A 206 -11.81 -7.60 -20.93
CA HIS A 206 -12.75 -6.86 -20.07
C HIS A 206 -12.97 -5.41 -20.55
N ARG A 207 -14.21 -4.89 -20.42
CA ARG A 207 -14.62 -3.49 -20.65
C ARG A 207 -14.01 -2.77 -21.87
N GLY A 208 -13.86 -3.51 -22.98
CA GLY A 208 -13.36 -2.98 -24.26
C GLY A 208 -11.84 -3.10 -24.46
N LYS A 209 -11.11 -3.65 -23.50
CA LYS A 209 -9.71 -4.04 -23.61
C LYS A 209 -9.59 -5.39 -24.31
N THR A 210 -8.61 -5.51 -25.19
CA THR A 210 -8.25 -6.76 -25.87
C THR A 210 -7.42 -7.65 -24.95
N ARG A 211 -7.38 -8.95 -25.24
CA ARG A 211 -6.56 -9.89 -24.47
C ARG A 211 -5.07 -9.60 -24.64
N LEU A 212 -4.66 -9.12 -25.81
CA LEU A 212 -3.28 -8.68 -26.05
C LEU A 212 -2.89 -7.50 -25.14
N GLU A 213 -3.75 -6.50 -25.00
CA GLU A 213 -3.50 -5.38 -24.09
C GLU A 213 -3.43 -5.83 -22.63
N HIS A 214 -4.26 -6.79 -22.23
CA HIS A 214 -4.25 -7.37 -20.89
C HIS A 214 -2.93 -8.07 -20.58
N VAL A 215 -2.53 -9.05 -21.40
CA VAL A 215 -1.29 -9.81 -21.13
C VAL A 215 -0.05 -8.93 -21.20
N LYS A 216 -0.03 -7.90 -22.06
CA LYS A 216 1.07 -6.92 -22.10
C LYS A 216 1.17 -6.12 -20.81
N GLU A 217 0.03 -5.68 -20.26
CA GLU A 217 0.02 -4.95 -19.00
C GLU A 217 0.43 -5.83 -17.82
N VAL A 218 -0.12 -7.04 -17.72
CA VAL A 218 0.26 -8.02 -16.68
C VAL A 218 1.76 -8.33 -16.76
N ALA A 219 2.30 -8.53 -17.97
CA ALA A 219 3.72 -8.77 -18.17
C ALA A 219 4.58 -7.57 -17.75
N ARG A 220 4.22 -6.34 -18.14
CA ARG A 220 4.97 -5.13 -17.80
C ARG A 220 4.99 -4.88 -16.29
N LEU A 221 3.84 -4.99 -15.62
CA LEU A 221 3.77 -4.82 -14.16
C LEU A 221 4.49 -5.94 -13.42
N SER A 222 4.34 -7.20 -13.84
CA SER A 222 5.05 -8.32 -13.23
C SER A 222 6.56 -8.19 -13.37
N PHE A 223 7.03 -7.66 -14.50
CA PHE A 223 8.44 -7.36 -14.72
C PHE A 223 8.99 -6.26 -13.79
N LEU A 224 8.19 -5.24 -13.49
CA LEU A 224 8.58 -4.24 -12.49
C LEU A 224 8.75 -4.87 -11.10
N TRP A 225 7.83 -5.75 -10.71
CA TRP A 225 7.96 -6.53 -9.47
C TRP A 225 9.19 -7.46 -9.51
N SER A 226 9.46 -8.12 -10.64
CA SER A 226 10.61 -9.01 -10.77
C SER A 226 11.93 -8.27 -10.59
N LYS A 227 12.04 -7.01 -11.06
CA LYS A 227 13.20 -6.17 -10.80
C LYS A 227 13.40 -5.88 -9.33
N ARG A 228 12.35 -5.46 -8.63
CA ARG A 228 12.43 -5.12 -7.20
C ARG A 228 12.67 -6.34 -6.30
N LEU A 229 12.19 -7.51 -6.71
CA LEU A 229 12.36 -8.77 -5.98
C LEU A 229 13.54 -9.62 -6.48
N SER A 230 14.34 -9.11 -7.44
CA SER A 230 15.47 -9.84 -8.05
C SER A 230 15.11 -11.22 -8.60
N LEU A 231 13.95 -11.33 -9.27
CA LEU A 231 13.44 -12.57 -9.85
C LEU A 231 13.90 -12.75 -11.31
N ASP A 232 13.58 -13.91 -11.88
CA ASP A 232 13.85 -14.25 -13.28
C ASP A 232 12.95 -13.45 -14.23
N ASN A 233 13.53 -12.34 -14.69
CA ASN A 233 12.90 -11.36 -15.56
C ASN A 233 12.39 -11.95 -16.87
N GLU A 234 13.16 -12.86 -17.48
CA GLU A 234 12.82 -13.45 -18.77
C GLU A 234 11.64 -14.40 -18.61
N ALA A 235 11.68 -15.29 -17.63
CA ALA A 235 10.57 -16.20 -17.36
C ALA A 235 9.28 -15.44 -16.98
N ILE A 236 9.38 -14.34 -16.21
CA ILE A 236 8.20 -13.52 -15.87
C ILE A 236 7.57 -12.90 -17.11
N ILE A 237 8.36 -12.25 -17.97
CA ILE A 237 7.82 -11.59 -19.16
C ILE A 237 7.18 -12.63 -20.08
N ARG A 238 7.89 -13.73 -20.35
CA ARG A 238 7.44 -14.76 -21.28
C ARG A 238 6.23 -15.51 -20.75
N GLY A 239 6.25 -15.95 -19.49
CA GLY A 239 5.12 -16.61 -18.84
C GLY A 239 3.89 -15.71 -18.77
N ALA A 240 4.05 -14.44 -18.40
CA ALA A 240 2.95 -13.49 -18.33
C ALA A 240 2.36 -13.14 -19.70
N LEU A 241 3.15 -13.05 -20.77
CA LEU A 241 2.60 -12.82 -22.12
C LEU A 241 1.76 -14.00 -22.63
N LEU A 242 2.02 -15.20 -22.11
CA LEU A 242 1.42 -16.45 -22.57
C LEU A 242 0.33 -17.00 -21.64
N HIS A 243 0.13 -16.42 -20.45
CA HIS A 243 -0.76 -16.97 -19.42
C HIS A 243 -2.22 -17.13 -19.90
N ASP A 244 -2.63 -16.21 -20.77
CA ASP A 244 -4.00 -16.06 -21.28
C ASP A 244 -4.12 -16.43 -22.78
N LEU A 245 -3.22 -17.30 -23.26
CA LEU A 245 -3.13 -17.65 -24.69
C LEU A 245 -4.24 -18.61 -25.14
N PHE A 246 -5.47 -18.11 -25.28
CA PHE A 246 -6.61 -18.80 -25.87
C PHE A 246 -7.37 -17.91 -26.86
N TYR A 247 -8.15 -18.53 -27.75
CA TYR A 247 -8.66 -17.90 -28.98
C TYR A 247 -10.18 -17.97 -29.13
N TYR A 248 -10.91 -17.76 -28.04
CA TYR A 248 -12.38 -17.73 -28.04
C TYR A 248 -12.89 -16.62 -27.10
N ASP A 249 -14.15 -16.24 -27.25
CA ASP A 249 -14.85 -15.35 -26.32
C ASP A 249 -15.39 -16.15 -25.13
N TRP A 250 -14.83 -15.99 -23.94
CA TRP A 250 -15.20 -16.79 -22.78
C TRP A 250 -16.62 -16.51 -22.26
N LEU A 251 -17.25 -15.39 -22.63
CA LEU A 251 -18.63 -15.07 -22.24
C LEU A 251 -19.66 -15.79 -23.11
N ARG A 252 -19.29 -16.17 -24.33
CA ARG A 252 -20.22 -16.69 -25.35
C ARG A 252 -19.83 -18.07 -25.89
N GLU A 253 -18.57 -18.44 -25.76
CA GLU A 253 -17.94 -19.60 -26.36
C GLU A 253 -17.01 -20.30 -25.34
N GLY A 254 -16.48 -21.46 -25.74
CA GLY A 254 -15.45 -22.17 -24.99
C GLY A 254 -15.99 -23.12 -23.91
N PRO A 255 -15.09 -23.69 -23.10
CA PRO A 255 -15.45 -24.73 -22.14
C PRO A 255 -16.19 -24.16 -20.93
N ARG A 256 -17.15 -24.94 -20.40
CA ARG A 256 -17.74 -24.66 -19.08
C ARG A 256 -16.65 -24.60 -18.00
N LEU A 257 -16.89 -23.81 -16.96
CA LEU A 257 -15.94 -23.57 -15.87
C LEU A 257 -14.61 -22.99 -16.39
N HIS A 258 -14.70 -21.99 -17.28
CA HIS A 258 -13.57 -21.37 -17.96
C HIS A 258 -12.39 -21.03 -17.04
N GLY A 259 -12.65 -20.39 -15.88
CA GLY A 259 -11.63 -20.02 -14.90
C GLY A 259 -10.77 -21.19 -14.38
N PHE A 260 -11.31 -22.41 -14.39
CA PHE A 260 -10.62 -23.64 -13.94
C PHE A 260 -9.97 -24.44 -15.07
N ARG A 261 -10.05 -23.95 -16.31
CA ARG A 261 -9.63 -24.72 -17.50
C ARG A 261 -8.72 -23.95 -18.45
N HIS A 262 -8.90 -22.63 -18.58
CA HIS A 262 -8.16 -21.87 -19.59
C HIS A 262 -6.65 -21.86 -19.33
N HIS A 263 -6.20 -21.90 -18.08
CA HIS A 263 -4.76 -22.02 -17.76
C HIS A 263 -4.12 -23.29 -18.39
N ASN A 264 -4.86 -24.42 -18.48
CA ASN A 264 -4.37 -25.62 -19.16
C ASN A 264 -4.42 -25.47 -20.69
N ILE A 265 -5.42 -24.78 -21.22
CA ILE A 265 -5.57 -24.50 -22.65
C ILE A 265 -4.46 -23.56 -23.13
N ALA A 266 -4.22 -22.48 -22.38
CA ALA A 266 -3.15 -21.52 -22.61
C ALA A 266 -1.79 -22.22 -22.57
N LEU A 267 -1.53 -23.06 -21.56
CA LEU A 267 -0.31 -23.86 -21.50
C LEU A 267 -0.15 -24.78 -22.72
N GLY A 268 -1.23 -25.45 -23.12
CA GLY A 268 -1.25 -26.34 -24.28
C GLY A 268 -0.99 -25.61 -25.59
N ASN A 269 -1.51 -24.39 -25.76
CA ASN A 269 -1.26 -23.54 -26.91
C ASN A 269 0.18 -23.00 -26.90
N ALA A 270 0.67 -22.55 -25.76
CA ALA A 270 2.02 -22.00 -25.60
C ALA A 270 3.09 -23.04 -25.95
N ARG A 271 2.92 -24.30 -25.52
CA ARG A 271 3.83 -25.42 -25.85
C ARG A 271 3.91 -25.76 -27.34
N LYS A 272 2.90 -25.39 -28.13
CA LYS A 272 2.90 -25.64 -29.59
C LYS A 272 3.72 -24.60 -30.36
N ILE A 273 3.84 -23.39 -29.83
CA ILE A 273 4.49 -22.27 -30.52
C ILE A 273 5.91 -22.02 -30.03
N ILE A 274 6.24 -22.40 -28.79
CA ILE A 274 7.58 -22.19 -28.23
C ILE A 274 7.94 -23.23 -27.17
N ARG A 275 9.25 -23.46 -26.99
CA ARG A 275 9.78 -24.23 -25.87
C ARG A 275 9.69 -23.41 -24.58
N LEU A 276 9.09 -23.99 -23.55
CA LEU A 276 8.91 -23.36 -22.25
C LEU A 276 9.87 -23.95 -21.20
N SER A 277 10.32 -23.10 -20.29
CA SER A 277 11.00 -23.54 -19.06
C SER A 277 9.98 -24.05 -18.03
N LYS A 278 10.42 -24.86 -17.05
CA LYS A 278 9.53 -25.33 -15.96
C LYS A 278 8.87 -24.18 -15.18
N LYS A 279 9.52 -23.02 -15.13
CA LYS A 279 9.04 -21.83 -14.44
C LYS A 279 7.96 -21.12 -15.26
N GLU A 280 8.18 -20.95 -16.57
CA GLU A 280 7.19 -20.40 -17.49
C GLU A 280 5.93 -21.25 -17.54
N GLU A 281 6.08 -22.58 -17.58
CA GLU A 281 4.93 -23.49 -17.52
C GLU A 281 4.13 -23.34 -16.22
N ASP A 282 4.82 -23.16 -15.09
CA ASP A 282 4.17 -22.95 -13.79
C ASP A 282 3.45 -21.60 -13.74
N ILE A 283 4.05 -20.53 -14.26
CA ILE A 283 3.41 -19.20 -14.39
C ILE A 283 2.08 -19.34 -15.13
N ILE A 284 2.12 -19.91 -16.34
CA ILE A 284 0.91 -20.06 -17.18
C ILE A 284 -0.11 -20.97 -16.50
N LYS A 285 0.32 -22.07 -15.87
CA LYS A 285 -0.59 -23.05 -15.26
C LYS A 285 -1.23 -22.56 -13.96
N LYS A 286 -0.59 -21.64 -13.24
CA LYS A 286 -0.94 -21.26 -11.86
C LYS A 286 -1.39 -19.81 -11.68
N HIS A 287 -1.43 -19.01 -12.76
CA HIS A 287 -1.81 -17.60 -12.67
C HIS A 287 -3.21 -17.38 -12.06
N MET A 288 -4.12 -18.35 -12.16
CA MET A 288 -5.46 -18.29 -11.56
C MET A 288 -5.51 -18.69 -10.08
N TRP A 289 -4.40 -18.87 -9.37
CA TRP A 289 -4.46 -19.11 -7.92
C TRP A 289 -5.06 -17.88 -7.18
N PRO A 290 -5.92 -18.05 -6.16
CA PRO A 290 -6.35 -19.29 -5.49
C PRO A 290 -7.54 -20.01 -6.12
N LEU A 291 -8.10 -19.54 -7.24
CA LEU A 291 -9.17 -20.24 -7.96
C LEU A 291 -8.69 -21.63 -8.40
N THR A 292 -7.47 -21.72 -8.96
CA THR A 292 -6.77 -23.00 -9.07
C THR A 292 -6.15 -23.35 -7.73
N VAL A 293 -6.74 -24.31 -7.01
CA VAL A 293 -6.42 -24.63 -5.60
C VAL A 293 -4.94 -24.97 -5.36
N ILE A 294 -4.23 -25.48 -6.37
CA ILE A 294 -2.81 -25.80 -6.25
C ILE A 294 -1.97 -24.51 -6.33
N PRO A 295 -1.20 -24.16 -5.29
CA PRO A 295 -0.45 -22.92 -5.25
C PRO A 295 0.70 -22.84 -6.28
N PRO A 296 1.12 -21.62 -6.63
CA PRO A 296 2.31 -21.37 -7.44
C PRO A 296 3.57 -21.96 -6.79
N ARG A 297 4.44 -22.59 -7.59
CA ARG A 297 5.70 -23.17 -7.08
C ARG A 297 6.82 -22.13 -6.99
N TYR A 298 6.82 -21.17 -7.90
CA TYR A 298 7.84 -20.12 -8.00
C TYR A 298 7.27 -18.77 -7.60
N MET A 299 8.14 -17.87 -7.10
CA MET A 299 7.74 -16.49 -6.76
C MET A 299 7.29 -15.73 -8.00
N GLU A 300 7.88 -16.02 -9.16
CA GLU A 300 7.48 -15.48 -10.45
C GLU A 300 6.02 -15.80 -10.78
N SER A 301 5.62 -17.05 -10.56
CA SER A 301 4.25 -17.51 -10.75
C SER A 301 3.27 -16.82 -9.79
N LEU A 302 3.68 -16.60 -8.53
CA LEU A 302 2.88 -15.87 -7.55
C LEU A 302 2.71 -14.40 -7.94
N VAL A 303 3.79 -13.73 -8.37
CA VAL A 303 3.74 -12.33 -8.82
C VAL A 303 2.79 -12.19 -10.01
N VAL A 304 2.92 -13.04 -11.03
CA VAL A 304 2.03 -12.98 -12.21
C VAL A 304 0.58 -13.23 -11.82
N SER A 305 0.31 -14.18 -10.92
CA SER A 305 -1.03 -14.46 -10.41
C SER A 305 -1.67 -13.27 -9.69
N LEU A 306 -0.91 -12.62 -8.80
CA LEU A 306 -1.39 -11.45 -8.06
C LEU A 306 -1.58 -10.23 -8.97
N VAL A 307 -0.64 -9.99 -9.89
CA VAL A 307 -0.71 -8.88 -10.86
C VAL A 307 -1.87 -9.08 -11.84
N ASP A 308 -2.09 -10.30 -12.33
CA ASP A 308 -3.24 -10.63 -13.19
C ASP A 308 -4.57 -10.37 -12.48
N THR A 309 -4.70 -10.85 -11.24
CA THR A 309 -5.88 -10.58 -10.40
C THR A 309 -6.10 -9.10 -10.17
N PHE A 310 -5.03 -8.34 -9.90
CA PHE A 310 -5.08 -6.88 -9.73
C PHE A 310 -5.53 -6.18 -11.01
N CYS A 311 -4.92 -6.48 -12.15
CA CYS A 311 -5.27 -5.90 -13.45
C CYS A 311 -6.72 -6.18 -13.80
N SER A 312 -7.14 -7.44 -13.67
CA SER A 312 -8.51 -7.87 -13.95
C SER A 312 -9.51 -7.14 -13.03
N THR A 313 -9.26 -7.11 -11.73
CA THR A 313 -10.12 -6.40 -10.76
C THR A 313 -10.20 -4.91 -11.07
N ARG A 314 -9.07 -4.26 -11.36
CA ARG A 314 -9.03 -2.84 -11.70
C ARG A 314 -9.78 -2.54 -13.00
N ASP A 315 -9.64 -3.39 -14.01
CA ASP A 315 -10.35 -3.26 -15.28
C ASP A 315 -11.87 -3.47 -15.10
N TYR A 316 -12.29 -4.30 -14.14
CA TYR A 316 -13.69 -4.43 -13.71
C TYR A 316 -14.21 -3.25 -12.88
N LEU A 317 -13.37 -2.48 -12.21
CA LEU A 317 -13.81 -1.35 -11.38
C LEU A 317 -13.75 -0.02 -12.15
N SER A 318 -12.84 0.11 -13.12
CA SER A 318 -12.69 1.30 -13.96
C SER A 318 -13.95 1.50 -14.82
N VAL A 319 -14.82 2.43 -14.42
CA VAL A 319 -15.94 2.89 -15.24
C VAL A 319 -15.35 3.75 -16.34
N LYS A 320 -15.52 3.36 -17.61
CA LYS A 320 -15.24 4.26 -18.73
C LYS A 320 -16.13 5.48 -18.55
N LYS A 321 -15.56 6.64 -18.22
CA LYS A 321 -16.23 7.92 -18.44
C LYS A 321 -16.56 7.97 -19.94
N HIS A 322 -17.84 7.91 -20.28
CA HIS A 322 -18.32 8.16 -21.63
C HIS A 322 -18.35 9.66 -21.89
#